data_AF-A0A538H3S8-F1
#
_entry.id   AF-A0A538H3S8-F1
#
_cell.length_a   1.000
_cell.length_b   1.000
_cell.length_c   1.000
_cell.angle_alpha   90.00
_cell.angle_beta   90.00
_cell.angle_gamma   90.00
#
_symmetry.space_group_name_H-M   'P 1'
#
loop_
_entity.id
_entity.type
_entity.pdbx_description
1 polymer ?
#
loop_
_entity_poly.entity_id
_entity_poly.type
_entity_poly.pdbx_seq_one_letter_code
_entity_poly.pdbx_strand_id
1 'polypeptide(L)'
;MSSPEPAAGARAAAEPGAHLLAEIREQPQALRSLLEHEREYARVAATARDRGATTVRMVGHGSSDNAAAYGVYAFGLLPGWTALRDSITLSVYYGAEIEMAGSTAIALSQSGRTIDVVDYLGRARSTGAFTVALTNEPASNLAGEAEAVLPLGAGTERSVAATKTYLNQVAALGLLAAHAAGEGRRFAESLRVVSGQMEDLIPRLEQLVPPIAVAFTFVGRMFVIGRGPEFATAREIALKLLETCRIAAEPLTATDLAHGPRLARSRRRGRGTGPRRRGDDRRERQRRRRDPRRVLSPPHAEAPLGVARPPPLGRSGSALRVGSCARERPRPGPARGAREGDFGALAGPRADRCCSGRRRLRLSRPREAVEHQRDPDQLAGVDEGVRARPGQACRKGDDERSAADPR
;
A
#
# COMPACT_ATOMS: atom_id res chain seq x y z
N MET A 1 5.05 -5.56 64.65
CA MET A 1 5.17 -6.49 63.52
C MET A 1 4.89 -5.68 62.26
N SER A 2 5.96 -5.28 61.56
CA SER A 2 5.86 -4.45 60.36
C SER A 2 5.65 -5.39 59.17
N SER A 3 4.54 -5.22 58.46
CA SER A 3 4.29 -5.93 57.19
C SER A 3 5.32 -5.45 56.15
N PRO A 4 5.91 -6.35 55.34
CA PRO A 4 6.83 -5.94 54.29
C PRO A 4 6.06 -5.35 53.11
N GLU A 5 6.53 -4.22 52.59
CA GLU A 5 6.10 -3.68 51.31
C GLU A 5 6.41 -4.67 50.17
N PRO A 6 5.54 -4.79 49.16
CA PRO A 6 5.85 -5.61 47.99
C PRO A 6 7.01 -4.97 47.22
N ALA A 7 8.07 -5.74 47.03
CA ALA A 7 9.23 -5.35 46.24
C ALA A 7 8.77 -4.82 44.88
N ALA A 8 9.06 -3.53 44.63
CA ALA A 8 8.97 -2.92 43.32
C ALA A 8 9.92 -3.66 42.38
N GLY A 9 9.41 -4.69 41.72
CA GLY A 9 10.06 -5.37 40.63
C GLY A 9 10.29 -4.34 39.52
N ALA A 10 11.52 -3.84 39.44
CA ALA A 10 11.99 -3.08 38.31
C ALA A 10 11.78 -3.94 37.04
N ARG A 11 10.69 -3.69 36.30
CA ARG A 11 10.65 -4.03 34.88
C ARG A 11 11.80 -3.23 34.28
N ALA A 12 12.95 -3.86 34.09
CA ALA A 12 13.98 -3.33 33.22
C ALA A 12 13.29 -2.98 31.91
N ALA A 13 13.17 -1.68 31.61
CA ALA A 13 12.56 -1.25 30.37
C ALA A 13 13.36 -1.89 29.25
N ALA A 14 12.70 -2.68 28.40
CA ALA A 14 13.37 -3.33 27.29
C ALA A 14 14.13 -2.27 26.48
N GLU A 15 15.36 -2.59 26.06
CA GLU A 15 16.19 -1.71 25.23
C GLU A 15 15.35 -1.12 24.07
N PRO A 16 15.49 0.18 23.74
CA PRO A 16 14.74 0.79 22.66
C PRO A 16 14.85 -0.04 21.36
N GLY A 17 13.71 -0.46 20.83
CA GLY A 17 13.65 -1.28 19.61
C GLY A 17 13.83 -2.79 19.82
N ALA A 18 13.96 -3.29 21.06
CA ALA A 18 14.12 -4.72 21.33
C ALA A 18 12.95 -5.57 20.80
N HIS A 19 11.70 -5.10 20.95
CA HIS A 19 10.53 -5.78 20.37
C HIS A 19 10.57 -5.81 18.85
N LEU A 20 10.92 -4.69 18.21
CA LEU A 20 11.05 -4.58 16.76
C LEU A 20 12.09 -5.58 16.22
N LEU A 21 13.26 -5.65 16.84
CA LEU A 21 14.32 -6.57 16.43
C LEU A 21 13.93 -8.04 16.66
N ALA A 22 13.30 -8.36 17.79
CA ALA A 22 12.79 -9.70 18.05
C ALA A 22 11.78 -10.13 16.98
N GLU A 23 10.86 -9.25 16.59
CA GLU A 23 9.85 -9.54 15.57
C GLU A 23 10.42 -9.61 14.15
N ILE A 24 11.51 -8.88 13.85
CA ILE A 24 12.28 -9.07 12.62
C ILE A 24 12.88 -10.48 12.56
N ARG A 25 13.45 -10.97 13.67
CA ARG A 25 14.02 -12.33 13.75
C ARG A 25 12.98 -13.43 13.60
N GLU A 26 11.72 -13.14 13.91
CA GLU A 26 10.59 -14.07 13.78
C GLU A 26 10.04 -14.18 12.34
N GLN A 27 10.44 -13.28 11.43
CA GLN A 27 9.93 -13.25 10.05
C GLN A 27 10.04 -14.56 9.27
N PRO A 28 11.14 -15.35 9.35
CA PRO A 28 11.22 -16.65 8.68
C PRO A 28 10.11 -17.61 9.12
N GLN A 29 9.88 -17.69 10.44
CA GLN A 29 8.85 -18.55 10.99
C GLN A 29 7.45 -18.02 10.68
N ALA A 30 7.24 -16.70 10.74
CA ALA A 30 5.98 -16.07 10.37
C ALA A 30 5.59 -16.41 8.91
N LEU A 31 6.53 -16.41 7.98
CA LEU A 31 6.27 -16.83 6.59
C LEU A 31 5.89 -18.30 6.47
N ARG A 32 6.52 -19.19 7.26
CA ARG A 32 6.13 -20.61 7.27
C ARG A 32 4.73 -20.81 7.82
N SER A 33 4.38 -20.11 8.90
CA SER A 33 3.04 -20.17 9.50
C SER A 33 1.96 -19.61 8.56
N LEU A 34 2.27 -18.61 7.73
CA LEU A 34 1.37 -18.17 6.65
C LEU A 34 1.03 -19.33 5.69
N LEU A 35 2.01 -20.15 5.33
CA LEU A 35 1.85 -21.25 4.38
C LEU A 35 1.02 -22.43 4.94
N GLU A 36 0.81 -22.50 6.25
CA GLU A 36 -0.13 -23.47 6.85
C GLU A 36 -1.57 -23.21 6.38
N HIS A 37 -1.86 -21.99 5.94
CA HIS A 37 -3.16 -21.56 5.42
C HIS A 37 -3.28 -21.56 3.89
N GLU A 38 -2.35 -22.21 3.17
CA GLU A 38 -2.31 -22.21 1.68
C GLU A 38 -3.64 -22.64 1.05
N ARG A 39 -4.37 -23.56 1.70
CA ARG A 39 -5.66 -24.07 1.21
C ARG A 39 -6.74 -23.00 1.21
N GLU A 40 -6.77 -22.15 2.22
CA GLU A 40 -7.67 -21.01 2.32
C GLU A 40 -7.40 -20.01 1.19
N TYR A 41 -6.13 -19.67 0.95
CA TYR A 41 -5.74 -18.80 -0.17
C TYR A 41 -6.18 -19.38 -1.52
N ALA A 42 -5.99 -20.69 -1.74
CA ALA A 42 -6.44 -21.37 -2.95
C ALA A 42 -7.97 -21.29 -3.13
N ARG A 43 -8.73 -21.52 -2.05
CA ARG A 43 -10.21 -21.47 -2.06
C ARG A 43 -10.72 -20.07 -2.38
N VAL A 44 -10.14 -19.04 -1.78
CA VAL A 44 -10.53 -17.64 -2.00
C VAL A 44 -10.22 -17.22 -3.43
N ALA A 45 -9.04 -17.58 -3.96
CA ALA A 45 -8.69 -17.33 -5.36
C ALA A 45 -9.66 -18.01 -6.34
N ALA A 46 -10.05 -19.26 -6.07
CA ALA A 46 -11.05 -19.97 -6.87
C ALA A 46 -12.41 -19.27 -6.83
N THR A 47 -12.87 -18.89 -5.62
CA THR A 47 -14.13 -18.17 -5.45
C THR A 47 -14.14 -16.85 -6.23
N ALA A 48 -13.05 -16.08 -6.19
CA ALA A 48 -12.92 -14.85 -6.95
C ALA A 48 -12.99 -15.09 -8.48
N ARG A 49 -12.33 -16.15 -8.98
CA ARG A 49 -12.43 -16.56 -10.40
C ARG A 49 -13.84 -16.95 -10.79
N ASP A 50 -14.47 -17.83 -10.02
CA ASP A 50 -15.77 -18.41 -10.35
C ASP A 50 -16.87 -17.34 -10.37
N ARG A 51 -16.71 -16.29 -9.55
CA ARG A 51 -17.58 -15.11 -9.54
C ARG A 51 -17.25 -14.07 -10.63
N GLY A 52 -16.19 -14.27 -11.41
CA GLY A 52 -15.68 -13.27 -12.35
C GLY A 52 -15.20 -11.98 -11.67
N ALA A 53 -14.84 -12.04 -10.37
CA ALA A 53 -14.51 -10.89 -9.53
C ALA A 53 -13.05 -10.43 -9.72
N THR A 54 -12.65 -10.19 -10.97
CA THR A 54 -11.24 -10.01 -11.40
C THR A 54 -10.73 -8.57 -11.32
N THR A 55 -11.56 -7.64 -10.84
CA THR A 55 -11.12 -6.31 -10.43
C THR A 55 -10.79 -6.34 -8.94
N VAL A 56 -9.53 -6.19 -8.54
CA VAL A 56 -9.08 -6.27 -7.15
C VAL A 56 -8.92 -4.89 -6.55
N ARG A 57 -9.68 -4.61 -5.48
CA ARG A 57 -9.72 -3.33 -4.79
C ARG A 57 -9.13 -3.52 -3.40
N MET A 58 -7.96 -2.96 -3.13
CA MET A 58 -7.26 -3.15 -1.86
C MET A 58 -7.31 -1.89 -1.01
N VAL A 59 -7.59 -2.06 0.29
CA VAL A 59 -7.57 -0.97 1.27
C VAL A 59 -6.84 -1.38 2.54
N GLY A 60 -6.21 -0.40 3.18
CA GLY A 60 -5.50 -0.53 4.45
C GLY A 60 -4.91 0.81 4.86
N HIS A 61 -4.24 0.87 6.01
CA HIS A 61 -3.51 2.07 6.45
C HIS A 61 -2.05 1.74 6.76
N GLY A 62 -1.17 2.73 6.61
CA GLY A 62 0.26 2.61 6.94
C GLY A 62 0.93 1.46 6.20
N SER A 63 1.59 0.57 6.93
CA SER A 63 2.27 -0.60 6.37
C SER A 63 1.33 -1.50 5.54
N SER A 64 0.06 -1.63 5.91
CA SER A 64 -0.90 -2.43 5.13
C SER A 64 -1.26 -1.81 3.78
N ASP A 65 -1.30 -0.47 3.71
CA ASP A 65 -1.44 0.25 2.45
C ASP A 65 -0.17 0.13 1.58
N ASN A 66 1.01 0.07 2.20
CA ASN A 66 2.26 -0.20 1.48
C ASN A 66 2.26 -1.62 0.89
N ALA A 67 1.78 -2.62 1.62
CA ALA A 67 1.62 -3.99 1.11
C ALA A 67 0.63 -4.04 -0.07
N ALA A 68 -0.47 -3.30 -0.01
CA ALA A 68 -1.41 -3.18 -1.13
C ALA A 68 -0.74 -2.63 -2.41
N ALA A 69 0.33 -1.83 -2.28
CA ALA A 69 1.08 -1.34 -3.43
C ALA A 69 1.82 -2.48 -4.16
N TYR A 70 2.26 -3.51 -3.44
CA TYR A 70 2.78 -4.75 -4.03
C TYR A 70 1.66 -5.54 -4.70
N GLY A 71 0.50 -5.64 -4.04
CA GLY A 71 -0.67 -6.35 -4.55
C GLY A 71 -1.09 -5.88 -5.95
N VAL A 72 -1.02 -4.57 -6.23
CA VAL A 72 -1.29 -4.01 -7.58
C VAL A 72 -0.46 -4.71 -8.65
N TYR A 73 0.83 -4.92 -8.38
CA TYR A 73 1.71 -5.62 -9.31
C TYR A 73 1.50 -7.13 -9.30
N ALA A 74 1.29 -7.74 -8.14
CA ALA A 74 1.10 -9.19 -8.03
C ALA A 74 -0.10 -9.66 -8.86
N PHE A 75 -1.27 -9.02 -8.69
CA PHE A 75 -2.48 -9.36 -9.45
C PHE A 75 -2.39 -8.98 -10.93
N GLY A 76 -1.68 -7.90 -11.27
CA GLY A 76 -1.47 -7.53 -12.67
C GLY A 76 -0.51 -8.46 -13.41
N LEU A 77 0.57 -8.91 -12.75
CA LEU A 77 1.64 -9.69 -13.38
C LEU A 77 1.37 -11.20 -13.39
N LEU A 78 0.65 -11.74 -12.40
CA LEU A 78 0.42 -13.18 -12.29
C LEU A 78 -0.88 -13.59 -13.02
N PRO A 79 -2.09 -13.24 -12.55
CA PRO A 79 -3.33 -13.64 -13.23
C PRO A 79 -3.80 -12.66 -14.32
N GLY A 80 -3.12 -11.52 -14.53
CA GLY A 80 -3.54 -10.50 -15.50
C GLY A 80 -4.79 -9.72 -15.07
N TRP A 81 -5.05 -9.64 -13.76
CA TRP A 81 -6.23 -8.99 -13.19
C TRP A 81 -6.00 -7.50 -13.01
N THR A 82 -7.06 -6.70 -13.12
CA THR A 82 -6.99 -5.28 -12.79
C THR A 82 -6.90 -5.15 -11.28
N ALA A 83 -5.92 -4.44 -10.75
CA ALA A 83 -5.77 -4.24 -9.32
C ALA A 83 -5.43 -2.78 -8.99
N LEU A 84 -6.01 -2.29 -7.91
CA LEU A 84 -5.82 -0.92 -7.44
C LEU A 84 -5.78 -0.85 -5.92
N ARG A 85 -5.07 0.17 -5.43
CA ARG A 85 -5.26 0.70 -4.08
C ARG A 85 -6.45 1.63 -4.12
N ASP A 86 -7.55 1.23 -3.50
CA ASP A 86 -8.77 2.04 -3.52
C ASP A 86 -8.73 3.13 -2.45
N SER A 87 -9.56 4.15 -2.63
CA SER A 87 -9.69 5.26 -1.69
C SER A 87 -10.81 4.98 -0.70
N ILE A 88 -10.44 4.64 0.53
CA ILE A 88 -11.36 4.49 1.66
C ILE A 88 -12.24 5.73 1.83
N THR A 89 -11.67 6.92 1.61
CA THR A 89 -12.36 8.19 1.88
C THR A 89 -13.56 8.43 0.99
N LEU A 90 -13.55 7.93 -0.26
CA LEU A 90 -14.65 8.15 -1.20
C LEU A 90 -15.94 7.52 -0.68
N SER A 91 -15.89 6.25 -0.30
CA SER A 91 -17.05 5.57 0.27
C SER A 91 -17.27 6.05 1.70
N VAL A 92 -16.31 5.86 2.61
CA VAL A 92 -16.52 6.02 4.07
C VAL A 92 -16.89 7.44 4.48
N TYR A 93 -16.09 8.42 4.05
CA TYR A 93 -16.21 9.82 4.51
C TYR A 93 -17.09 10.67 3.59
N TYR A 94 -17.04 10.46 2.28
CA TYR A 94 -17.83 11.23 1.32
C TYR A 94 -19.16 10.58 0.96
N GLY A 95 -19.41 9.33 1.38
CA GLY A 95 -20.66 8.63 1.07
C GLY A 95 -20.85 8.36 -0.41
N ALA A 96 -19.77 8.27 -1.20
CA ALA A 96 -19.88 7.94 -2.60
C ALA A 96 -20.35 6.49 -2.77
N GLU A 97 -21.48 6.32 -3.46
CA GLU A 97 -22.04 5.03 -3.83
C GLU A 97 -21.30 4.50 -5.07
N ILE A 98 -20.20 3.79 -4.82
CA ILE A 98 -19.38 3.20 -5.87
C ILE A 98 -19.85 1.76 -6.07
N GLU A 99 -20.37 1.45 -7.26
CA GLU A 99 -20.70 0.06 -7.63
C GLU A 99 -19.42 -0.79 -7.67
N MET A 100 -19.46 -1.92 -6.98
CA MET A 100 -18.32 -2.84 -6.84
C MET A 100 -18.64 -4.27 -7.28
N ALA A 101 -19.76 -4.50 -7.95
CA ALA A 101 -20.08 -5.77 -8.59
C ALA A 101 -18.96 -6.21 -9.56
N GLY A 102 -18.65 -7.50 -9.58
CA GLY A 102 -17.54 -8.04 -10.40
C GLY A 102 -16.14 -7.68 -9.89
N SER A 103 -16.03 -7.21 -8.65
CA SER A 103 -14.75 -6.92 -8.00
C SER A 103 -14.55 -7.75 -6.73
N THR A 104 -13.28 -7.98 -6.39
CA THR A 104 -12.85 -8.51 -5.10
C THR A 104 -12.32 -7.36 -4.26
N ALA A 105 -12.96 -7.05 -3.14
CA ALA A 105 -12.49 -6.07 -2.17
C ALA A 105 -11.67 -6.76 -1.08
N ILE A 106 -10.37 -6.45 -1.01
CA ILE A 106 -9.44 -7.00 -0.02
C ILE A 106 -9.09 -5.91 1.00
N ALA A 107 -9.50 -6.13 2.23
CA ALA A 107 -9.14 -5.26 3.34
C ALA A 107 -7.95 -5.83 4.12
N LEU A 108 -6.90 -5.03 4.27
CA LEU A 108 -5.66 -5.38 4.96
C LEU A 108 -5.59 -4.66 6.30
N SER A 109 -5.50 -5.42 7.39
CA SER A 109 -5.29 -4.85 8.72
C SER A 109 -4.63 -5.88 9.63
N GLN A 110 -3.56 -5.50 10.34
CA GLN A 110 -2.94 -6.39 11.32
C GLN A 110 -3.93 -6.74 12.44
N SER A 111 -4.57 -5.74 13.03
CA SER A 111 -5.47 -5.91 14.18
C SER A 111 -6.90 -6.26 13.79
N GLY A 112 -7.30 -5.96 12.55
CA GLY A 112 -8.68 -6.08 12.08
C GLY A 112 -9.68 -5.18 12.81
N ARG A 113 -9.20 -4.12 13.48
CA ARG A 113 -10.02 -3.19 14.28
C ARG A 113 -10.08 -1.77 13.71
N THR A 114 -9.35 -1.49 12.63
CA THR A 114 -9.33 -0.16 12.01
C THR A 114 -10.70 0.17 11.43
N ILE A 115 -11.45 1.05 12.09
CA ILE A 115 -12.86 1.34 11.81
C ILE A 115 -13.09 1.67 10.33
N ASP A 116 -12.30 2.59 9.77
CA ASP A 116 -12.44 2.99 8.36
C ASP A 116 -12.27 1.82 7.37
N VAL A 117 -11.43 0.83 7.70
CA VAL A 117 -11.20 -0.37 6.87
C VAL A 117 -12.37 -1.35 7.01
N VAL A 118 -12.91 -1.50 8.22
CA VAL A 118 -14.11 -2.31 8.49
C VAL A 118 -15.31 -1.72 7.76
N ASP A 119 -15.55 -0.42 7.90
CA ASP A 119 -16.64 0.30 7.25
C ASP A 119 -16.54 0.25 5.73
N TYR A 120 -15.34 0.39 5.18
CA TYR A 120 -15.12 0.25 3.74
C TYR A 120 -15.54 -1.15 3.26
N LEU A 121 -15.14 -2.20 3.97
CA LEU A 121 -15.43 -3.58 3.56
C LEU A 121 -16.92 -3.89 3.61
N GLY A 122 -17.61 -3.45 4.68
CA GLY A 122 -19.07 -3.56 4.78
C GLY A 122 -19.80 -2.84 3.64
N ARG A 123 -19.34 -1.63 3.28
CA ARG A 123 -19.89 -0.90 2.12
C ARG A 123 -19.61 -1.62 0.81
N ALA A 124 -18.37 -2.09 0.60
CA ALA A 124 -18.00 -2.84 -0.61
C ALA A 124 -18.90 -4.07 -0.81
N ARG A 125 -19.20 -4.79 0.28
CA ARG A 125 -20.14 -5.92 0.30
C ARG A 125 -21.55 -5.49 -0.11
N SER A 126 -22.06 -4.41 0.49
CA SER A 126 -23.40 -3.89 0.15
C SER A 126 -23.53 -3.44 -1.30
N THR A 127 -22.42 -3.05 -1.93
CA THR A 127 -22.33 -2.66 -3.36
C THR A 127 -21.86 -3.79 -4.28
N GLY A 128 -21.93 -5.05 -3.83
CA GLY A 128 -21.76 -6.24 -4.68
C GLY A 128 -20.34 -6.77 -4.84
N ALA A 129 -19.34 -6.28 -4.10
CA ALA A 129 -17.99 -6.85 -4.12
C ALA A 129 -17.94 -8.21 -3.41
N PHE A 130 -17.10 -9.13 -3.91
CA PHE A 130 -16.65 -10.26 -3.12
C PHE A 130 -15.65 -9.77 -2.06
N THR A 131 -15.97 -9.94 -0.78
CA THR A 131 -15.19 -9.32 0.31
C THR A 131 -14.24 -10.28 1.01
N VAL A 132 -12.98 -9.85 1.16
CA VAL A 132 -11.90 -10.63 1.75
C VAL A 132 -11.19 -9.81 2.85
N ALA A 133 -11.14 -10.35 4.06
CA ALA A 133 -10.32 -9.81 5.15
C ALA A 133 -8.97 -10.52 5.22
N LEU A 134 -7.88 -9.79 5.03
CA LEU A 134 -6.51 -10.25 5.24
C LEU A 134 -6.00 -9.69 6.58
N THR A 135 -5.99 -10.52 7.61
CA THR A 135 -5.76 -10.07 9.00
C THR A 135 -4.94 -11.04 9.83
N ASN A 136 -4.23 -10.52 10.84
CA ASN A 136 -3.55 -11.35 11.83
C ASN A 136 -4.49 -11.80 12.96
N GLU A 137 -5.66 -11.17 13.07
CA GLU A 137 -6.69 -11.45 14.07
C GLU A 137 -7.95 -11.98 13.36
N PRO A 138 -8.08 -13.30 13.10
CA PRO A 138 -9.18 -13.86 12.32
C PRO A 138 -10.54 -13.82 13.05
N ALA A 139 -10.57 -13.45 14.33
CA ALA A 139 -11.77 -13.21 15.12
C ALA A 139 -12.12 -11.71 15.28
N SER A 140 -11.51 -10.84 14.47
CA SER A 140 -11.70 -9.39 14.54
C SER A 140 -12.99 -8.90 13.87
N ASN A 141 -13.36 -7.64 14.12
CA ASN A 141 -14.50 -6.98 13.46
C ASN A 141 -14.39 -7.03 11.93
N LEU A 142 -13.18 -6.82 11.40
CA LEU A 142 -12.93 -6.91 9.96
C LEU A 142 -13.25 -8.30 9.40
N ALA A 143 -12.94 -9.35 10.15
CA ALA A 143 -13.24 -10.72 9.74
C ALA A 143 -14.76 -10.98 9.72
N GLY A 144 -15.53 -10.35 10.60
CA GLY A 144 -17.00 -10.44 10.63
C GLY A 144 -17.70 -9.79 9.43
N GLU A 145 -17.11 -8.73 8.87
CA GLU A 145 -17.66 -8.05 7.68
C GLU A 145 -17.42 -8.82 6.37
N ALA A 146 -16.34 -9.61 6.33
CA ALA A 146 -15.89 -10.30 5.13
C ALA A 146 -16.66 -11.59 4.82
N GLU A 147 -16.82 -11.90 3.53
CA GLU A 147 -17.27 -13.23 3.08
C GLU A 147 -16.17 -14.29 3.19
N ALA A 148 -14.90 -13.88 3.09
CA ALA A 148 -13.75 -14.76 3.28
C ALA A 148 -12.69 -14.11 4.15
N VAL A 149 -12.08 -14.92 5.03
CA VAL A 149 -11.01 -14.49 5.93
C VAL A 149 -9.74 -15.24 5.58
N LEU A 150 -8.65 -14.50 5.41
CA LEU A 150 -7.31 -15.01 5.14
C LEU A 150 -6.41 -14.66 6.34
N PRO A 151 -6.01 -15.66 7.14
CA PRO A 151 -5.10 -15.43 8.25
C PRO A 151 -3.68 -15.09 7.76
N LEU A 152 -3.04 -14.12 8.42
CA LEU A 152 -1.63 -13.82 8.21
C LEU A 152 -0.69 -14.79 8.90
N GLY A 153 -1.09 -15.39 10.03
CA GLY A 153 -0.25 -16.35 10.75
C GLY A 153 1.07 -15.77 11.27
N ALA A 154 1.18 -14.45 11.50
CA ALA A 154 2.44 -13.82 11.92
C ALA A 154 2.70 -13.92 13.44
N GLY A 155 1.77 -14.47 14.21
CA GLY A 155 1.80 -14.44 15.67
C GLY A 155 1.65 -13.02 16.23
N THR A 156 1.79 -12.86 17.54
CA THR A 156 1.62 -11.55 18.20
C THR A 156 2.71 -10.56 17.79
N GLU A 157 2.32 -9.38 17.34
CA GLU A 157 3.23 -8.27 17.06
C GLU A 157 3.02 -7.19 18.13
N ARG A 158 4.07 -6.90 18.91
CA ARG A 158 4.07 -5.98 20.06
C ARG A 158 4.72 -4.65 19.70
N SER A 159 5.65 -4.62 18.73
CA SER A 159 6.16 -3.37 18.20
C SER A 159 5.02 -2.55 17.58
N VAL A 160 5.01 -1.24 17.83
CA VAL A 160 4.10 -0.32 17.16
C VAL A 160 4.39 -0.26 15.66
N ALA A 161 5.68 -0.28 15.29
CA ALA A 161 6.09 -0.34 13.90
C ALA A 161 6.02 -1.80 13.40
N ALA A 162 5.11 -2.05 12.45
CA ALA A 162 4.91 -3.36 11.83
C ALA A 162 6.18 -3.89 11.14
N THR A 163 6.40 -5.20 11.22
CA THR A 163 7.52 -5.91 10.57
C THR A 163 7.05 -7.21 9.92
N LYS A 164 6.86 -8.27 10.70
CA LYS A 164 6.45 -9.60 10.24
C LYS A 164 5.03 -9.59 9.67
N THR A 165 4.13 -8.75 10.18
CA THR A 165 2.78 -8.63 9.62
C THR A 165 2.77 -7.96 8.25
N TYR A 166 3.62 -6.95 8.02
CA TYR A 166 3.83 -6.36 6.69
C TYR A 166 4.39 -7.39 5.70
N LEU A 167 5.43 -8.12 6.10
CA LEU A 167 6.04 -9.15 5.25
C LEU A 167 5.01 -10.23 4.87
N ASN A 168 4.24 -10.72 5.85
CA ASN A 168 3.20 -11.70 5.59
C ASN A 168 2.07 -11.14 4.72
N GLN A 169 1.73 -9.86 4.83
CA GLN A 169 0.75 -9.23 3.91
C GLN A 169 1.26 -9.22 2.47
N VAL A 170 2.53 -8.89 2.24
CA VAL A 170 3.15 -8.97 0.91
C VAL A 170 3.13 -10.40 0.38
N ALA A 171 3.57 -11.37 1.19
CA ALA A 171 3.58 -12.77 0.80
C ALA A 171 2.17 -13.33 0.54
N ALA A 172 1.19 -12.96 1.36
CA ALA A 172 -0.21 -13.36 1.25
C ALA A 172 -0.87 -12.84 -0.03
N LEU A 173 -0.65 -11.56 -0.38
CA LEU A 173 -1.14 -10.99 -1.63
C LEU A 173 -0.50 -11.69 -2.85
N GLY A 174 0.80 -11.99 -2.78
CA GLY A 174 1.49 -12.74 -3.83
C GLY A 174 0.97 -14.16 -3.96
N LEU A 175 0.77 -14.86 -2.84
CA LEU A 175 0.23 -16.22 -2.79
C LEU A 175 -1.20 -16.27 -3.34
N LEU A 176 -2.06 -15.33 -2.93
CA LEU A 176 -3.42 -15.21 -3.43
C LEU A 176 -3.45 -14.97 -4.95
N ALA A 177 -2.63 -14.03 -5.45
CA ALA A 177 -2.51 -13.76 -6.89
C ALA A 177 -1.95 -14.97 -7.67
N ALA A 178 -0.96 -15.68 -7.11
CA ALA A 178 -0.42 -16.89 -7.72
C ALA A 178 -1.46 -18.01 -7.77
N HIS A 179 -2.24 -18.22 -6.71
CA HIS A 179 -3.36 -19.15 -6.76
C HIS A 179 -4.41 -18.70 -7.78
N ALA A 180 -4.67 -17.40 -7.92
CA ALA A 180 -5.55 -16.85 -8.95
C ALA A 180 -5.06 -17.20 -10.37
N ALA A 181 -3.75 -17.27 -10.57
CA ALA A 181 -3.09 -17.66 -11.84
C ALA A 181 -2.91 -19.18 -12.04
N GLY A 182 -3.23 -20.01 -11.05
CA GLY A 182 -2.96 -21.45 -11.10
C GLY A 182 -1.52 -21.85 -10.74
N GLU A 183 -0.70 -20.91 -10.28
CA GLU A 183 0.71 -21.09 -9.91
C GLU A 183 0.97 -21.15 -8.40
N GLY A 184 -0.08 -21.14 -7.58
CA GLY A 184 0.02 -20.98 -6.12
C GLY A 184 0.98 -21.96 -5.43
N ARG A 185 0.96 -23.26 -5.80
CA ARG A 185 1.88 -24.25 -5.21
C ARG A 185 3.36 -23.93 -5.46
N ARG A 186 3.69 -23.48 -6.67
CA ARG A 186 5.07 -23.08 -7.05
C ARG A 186 5.49 -21.83 -6.28
N PHE A 187 4.57 -20.87 -6.13
CA PHE A 187 4.82 -19.66 -5.37
C PHE A 187 5.01 -19.96 -3.87
N ALA A 188 4.18 -20.83 -3.29
CA ALA A 188 4.31 -21.31 -1.92
C ALA A 188 5.68 -21.96 -1.68
N GLU A 189 6.15 -22.79 -2.60
CA GLU A 189 7.49 -23.38 -2.51
C GLU A 189 8.60 -22.32 -2.56
N SER A 190 8.44 -21.30 -3.41
CA SER A 190 9.37 -20.18 -3.46
C SER A 190 9.40 -19.40 -2.14
N LEU A 191 8.25 -19.23 -1.48
CA LEU A 191 8.18 -18.63 -0.14
C LEU A 191 8.88 -19.49 0.92
N ARG A 192 8.79 -20.83 0.84
CA ARG A 192 9.55 -21.74 1.75
C ARG A 192 11.06 -21.53 1.58
N VAL A 193 11.54 -21.48 0.34
CA VAL A 193 12.95 -21.21 0.04
C VAL A 193 13.38 -19.85 0.58
N VAL A 194 12.60 -18.80 0.34
CA VAL A 194 12.88 -17.44 0.86
C VAL A 194 12.92 -17.46 2.39
N SER A 195 12.00 -18.17 3.06
CA SER A 195 12.00 -18.27 4.52
C SER A 195 13.31 -18.86 5.05
N GLY A 196 13.84 -19.91 4.41
CA GLY A 196 15.14 -20.50 4.79
C GLY A 196 16.31 -19.54 4.54
N GLN A 197 16.31 -18.82 3.41
CA GLN A 197 17.34 -17.80 3.12
C GLN A 197 17.36 -16.66 4.15
N MET A 198 16.19 -16.31 4.69
CA MET A 198 16.08 -15.27 5.71
C MET A 198 16.72 -15.67 7.05
N GLU A 199 16.68 -16.95 7.41
CA GLU A 199 17.33 -17.45 8.64
C GLU A 199 18.84 -17.20 8.63
N ASP A 200 19.48 -17.37 7.47
CA ASP A 200 20.90 -17.09 7.28
C ASP A 200 21.19 -15.59 7.13
N LEU A 201 20.29 -14.86 6.46
CA LEU A 201 20.52 -13.46 6.09
C LEU A 201 20.34 -12.50 7.26
N ILE A 202 19.33 -12.70 8.11
CA ILE A 202 19.00 -11.77 9.21
C ILE A 202 20.20 -11.61 10.18
N PRO A 203 20.83 -12.68 10.71
CA PRO A 203 21.98 -12.52 11.61
C PRO A 203 23.16 -11.79 10.96
N ARG A 204 23.39 -12.00 9.65
CA ARG A 204 24.42 -11.29 8.90
C ARG A 204 24.10 -9.80 8.77
N LEU A 205 22.85 -9.47 8.46
CA LEU A 205 22.41 -8.07 8.38
C LEU A 205 22.49 -7.37 9.74
N GLU A 206 22.16 -8.05 10.84
CA GLU A 206 22.30 -7.49 12.19
C GLU A 206 23.74 -7.09 12.53
N GLN A 207 24.74 -7.79 11.97
CA GLN A 207 26.15 -7.42 12.11
C GLN A 207 26.56 -6.29 11.17
N LEU A 208 26.03 -6.27 9.95
CA LEU A 208 26.43 -5.32 8.89
C LEU A 208 25.74 -3.96 8.98
N VAL A 209 24.49 -3.90 9.46
CA VAL A 209 23.66 -2.70 9.45
C VAL A 209 24.10 -1.64 10.48
N PRO A 210 24.47 -1.96 11.74
CA PRO A 210 24.84 -0.95 12.73
C PRO A 210 25.91 0.06 12.26
N PRO A 211 27.06 -0.34 11.67
CA PRO A 211 28.04 0.62 11.18
C PRO A 211 27.53 1.47 10.00
N ILE A 212 26.61 0.94 9.18
CA ILE A 212 25.97 1.68 8.09
C ILE A 212 25.00 2.72 8.66
N ALA A 213 24.23 2.35 9.68
CA ALA A 213 23.22 3.20 10.30
C ALA A 213 23.81 4.46 10.93
N VAL A 214 25.05 4.39 11.46
CA VAL A 214 25.78 5.57 11.99
C VAL A 214 25.92 6.68 10.93
N ALA A 215 26.01 6.33 9.64
CA ALA A 215 26.08 7.32 8.57
C ALA A 215 24.78 8.13 8.40
N PHE A 216 23.68 7.70 9.01
CA PHE A 216 22.35 8.31 8.91
C PHE A 216 21.97 9.17 10.12
N THR A 217 22.75 9.19 11.20
CA THR A 217 22.45 9.92 12.45
C THR A 217 22.10 11.40 12.23
N PHE A 218 22.73 12.05 11.25
CA PHE A 218 22.54 13.48 10.96
C PHE A 218 21.77 13.75 9.66
N VAL A 219 21.08 12.74 9.12
CA VAL A 219 20.32 12.89 7.88
C VAL A 219 18.94 13.45 8.17
N GLY A 220 18.69 14.69 7.74
CA GLY A 220 17.39 15.34 7.92
C GLY A 220 16.30 14.94 6.91
N ARG A 221 16.69 14.40 5.75
CA ARG A 221 15.75 13.91 4.72
C ARG A 221 16.36 12.77 3.92
N MET A 222 15.56 11.74 3.62
CA MET A 222 15.94 10.63 2.76
C MET A 222 14.96 10.44 1.60
N PHE A 223 15.49 9.91 0.50
CA PHE A 223 14.67 9.41 -0.60
C PHE A 223 14.94 7.92 -0.77
N VAL A 224 13.89 7.12 -0.69
CA VAL A 224 13.96 5.66 -0.89
C VAL A 224 13.41 5.35 -2.27
N ILE A 225 14.18 4.65 -3.10
CA ILE A 225 13.84 4.48 -4.51
C ILE A 225 13.44 3.05 -4.79
N GLY A 226 12.25 2.87 -5.36
CA GLY A 226 11.75 1.57 -5.82
C GLY A 226 11.32 1.62 -7.30
N ARG A 227 11.10 0.46 -7.91
CA ARG A 227 10.53 0.33 -9.25
C ARG A 227 9.65 -0.91 -9.30
N GLY A 228 8.46 -0.78 -9.89
CA GLY A 228 7.54 -1.91 -10.00
C GLY A 228 7.15 -2.44 -8.61
N PRO A 229 7.15 -3.76 -8.40
CA PRO A 229 6.84 -4.37 -7.10
C PRO A 229 7.66 -3.81 -5.93
N GLU A 230 8.93 -3.45 -6.17
CA GLU A 230 9.85 -2.91 -5.15
C GLU A 230 9.45 -1.52 -4.66
N PHE A 231 8.48 -0.86 -5.31
CA PHE A 231 7.97 0.41 -4.79
C PHE A 231 7.23 0.22 -3.46
N ALA A 232 6.60 -0.94 -3.22
CA ALA A 232 6.04 -1.28 -1.91
C ALA A 232 7.12 -1.29 -0.82
N THR A 233 8.23 -1.98 -1.08
CA THR A 233 9.40 -2.02 -0.19
C THR A 233 9.96 -0.62 0.06
N ALA A 234 10.07 0.22 -0.98
CA ALA A 234 10.55 1.58 -0.82
C ALA A 234 9.63 2.43 0.07
N ARG A 235 8.31 2.29 -0.07
CA ARG A 235 7.33 2.94 0.81
C ARG A 235 7.46 2.46 2.24
N GLU A 236 7.63 1.17 2.45
CA GLU A 236 7.75 0.61 3.80
C GLU A 236 9.04 1.06 4.49
N ILE A 237 10.19 1.03 3.80
CA ILE A 237 11.45 1.54 4.35
C ILE A 237 11.31 3.02 4.73
N ALA A 238 10.69 3.84 3.88
CA ALA A 238 10.48 5.25 4.17
C ALA A 238 9.59 5.44 5.42
N LEU A 239 8.52 4.65 5.53
CA LEU A 239 7.65 4.68 6.70
C LEU A 239 8.40 4.25 7.97
N LYS A 240 9.18 3.16 7.94
CA LYS A 240 9.97 2.72 9.10
C LYS A 240 10.99 3.77 9.52
N LEU A 241 11.71 4.38 8.59
CA LEU A 241 12.65 5.47 8.89
C LEU A 241 11.96 6.67 9.54
N LEU A 242 10.73 6.99 9.12
CA LEU A 242 9.94 8.06 9.72
C LEU A 242 9.46 7.69 11.13
N GLU A 243 8.90 6.49 11.32
CA GLU A 243 8.33 6.06 12.59
C GLU A 243 9.39 5.79 13.67
N THR A 244 10.50 5.14 13.31
CA THR A 244 11.49 4.64 14.29
C THR A 244 12.67 5.58 14.46
N CYS A 245 13.05 6.32 13.41
CA CYS A 245 14.21 7.21 13.43
C CYS A 245 13.85 8.70 13.31
N ARG A 246 12.58 9.05 13.07
CA ARG A 246 12.12 10.42 12.80
C ARG A 246 12.82 11.09 11.61
N ILE A 247 13.33 10.29 10.68
CA ILE A 247 13.93 10.82 9.46
C ILE A 247 12.83 11.05 8.45
N ALA A 248 12.73 12.27 7.91
CA ALA A 248 11.79 12.59 6.84
C ALA A 248 12.18 11.83 5.56
N ALA A 249 11.71 10.60 5.43
CA ALA A 249 11.98 9.73 4.30
C ALA A 249 10.78 9.74 3.34
N GLU A 250 11.07 9.88 2.05
CA GLU A 250 10.06 9.91 1.00
C GLU A 250 10.32 8.78 -0.01
N PRO A 251 9.34 7.90 -0.26
CA PRO A 251 9.47 6.89 -1.30
C PRO A 251 9.21 7.50 -2.68
N LEU A 252 10.07 7.17 -3.65
CA LEU A 252 9.95 7.62 -5.02
C LEU A 252 10.09 6.45 -5.98
N THR A 253 9.35 6.48 -7.09
CA THR A 253 9.70 5.59 -8.20
C THR A 253 11.00 6.06 -8.84
N ALA A 254 11.75 5.13 -9.44
CA ALA A 254 12.94 5.48 -10.21
C ALA A 254 12.65 6.50 -11.33
N THR A 255 11.43 6.47 -11.87
CA THR A 255 10.94 7.41 -12.87
C THR A 255 10.67 8.77 -12.25
N ASP A 256 9.96 8.85 -11.13
CA ASP A 256 9.68 10.12 -10.46
C ASP A 256 10.94 10.83 -10.01
N LEU A 257 11.92 10.06 -9.50
CA LEU A 257 13.26 10.60 -9.21
C LEU A 257 13.83 11.33 -10.43
N ALA A 258 13.65 10.75 -11.62
CA ALA A 258 14.06 11.32 -12.89
C ALA A 258 13.15 12.44 -13.43
N HIS A 259 12.05 12.79 -12.75
CA HIS A 259 11.13 13.84 -13.18
C HIS A 259 10.90 14.97 -12.15
N GLY A 260 11.61 14.99 -11.02
CA GLY A 260 11.60 16.15 -10.12
C GLY A 260 12.68 16.17 -9.04
N PRO A 261 12.80 15.13 -8.18
CA PRO A 261 13.65 15.12 -7.00
C PRO A 261 15.16 15.18 -7.26
N ARG A 262 15.62 15.06 -8.52
CA ARG A 262 17.01 15.41 -8.91
C ARG A 262 17.41 16.81 -8.46
N LEU A 263 16.49 17.78 -8.47
CA LEU A 263 16.77 19.15 -8.03
C LEU A 263 16.87 19.26 -6.51
N ALA A 264 16.10 18.48 -5.76
CA ALA A 264 16.16 18.41 -4.29
C ALA A 264 17.46 17.78 -3.77
N ARG A 265 18.18 17.02 -4.61
CA ARG A 265 19.54 16.53 -4.33
C ARG A 265 20.61 17.62 -4.43
N SER A 266 20.29 18.80 -4.95
CA SER A 266 21.25 19.90 -5.05
C SER A 266 21.50 20.50 -3.65
N ARG A 267 22.77 20.54 -3.24
CA ARG A 267 23.16 21.21 -1.99
C ARG A 267 22.65 22.65 -2.00
N ARG A 268 22.10 23.12 -0.88
CA ARG A 268 22.14 24.55 -0.55
C ARG A 268 23.60 24.98 -0.71
N ARG A 269 23.90 25.75 -1.77
CA ARG A 269 25.15 26.50 -1.83
C ARG A 269 25.11 27.44 -0.66
N GLY A 270 25.93 27.20 0.37
CA GLY A 270 26.19 28.24 1.36
C GLY A 270 26.59 29.49 0.60
N ARG A 271 25.80 30.56 0.71
CA ARG A 271 26.21 31.89 0.29
C ARG A 271 27.32 32.32 1.25
N GLY A 272 28.55 31.89 0.97
CA GLY A 272 29.72 32.48 1.60
C GLY A 272 29.86 33.90 1.09
N THR A 273 29.53 34.88 1.92
CA THR A 273 29.92 36.28 1.77
C THR A 273 31.41 36.37 2.11
N GLY A 274 32.27 36.30 1.10
CA GLY A 274 33.71 36.49 1.25
C GLY A 274 34.41 36.55 -0.11
N PRO A 275 35.40 37.45 -0.30
CA PRO A 275 35.97 37.71 -1.62
C PRO A 275 36.83 36.52 -2.08
N ARG A 276 36.46 35.95 -3.23
CA ARG A 276 37.17 34.81 -3.84
C ARG A 276 38.50 35.28 -4.44
N ARG A 277 39.62 34.81 -3.90
CA ARG A 277 40.93 34.91 -4.57
C ARG A 277 40.98 33.93 -5.74
N ARG A 278 41.33 34.43 -6.93
CA ARG A 278 41.58 33.65 -8.14
C ARG A 278 42.84 32.80 -7.93
N GLY A 279 42.71 31.48 -7.87
CA GLY A 279 43.89 30.61 -7.79
C GLY A 279 43.64 29.11 -7.61
N ASP A 280 42.50 28.66 -7.08
CA ASP A 280 42.37 27.27 -6.58
C ASP A 280 41.44 26.35 -7.40
N ASP A 281 41.24 26.66 -8.69
CA ASP A 281 40.17 26.07 -9.51
C ASP A 281 40.47 24.67 -10.08
N ARG A 282 41.67 24.12 -9.86
CA ARG A 282 42.04 22.75 -10.33
C ARG A 282 41.89 21.68 -9.26
N ARG A 283 42.17 21.96 -7.98
CA ARG A 283 41.99 20.99 -6.89
C ARG A 283 40.54 20.85 -6.44
N GLU A 284 39.74 21.90 -6.59
CA GLU A 284 38.33 21.86 -6.22
C GLU A 284 37.45 21.10 -7.24
N ARG A 285 37.84 21.08 -8.53
CA ARG A 285 37.14 20.28 -9.57
C ARG A 285 37.27 18.77 -9.37
N GLN A 286 38.38 18.29 -8.81
CA GLN A 286 38.56 16.87 -8.50
C GLN A 286 37.80 16.44 -7.22
N ARG A 287 37.61 17.34 -6.25
CA ARG A 287 36.79 17.05 -5.05
C ARG A 287 35.27 17.08 -5.31
N ARG A 288 34.82 17.68 -6.41
CA ARG A 288 33.41 17.78 -6.83
C ARG A 288 32.79 16.49 -7.38
N ARG A 289 33.55 15.40 -7.50
CA ARG A 289 33.05 14.06 -7.90
C ARG A 289 32.69 13.15 -6.71
N ARG A 290 32.52 13.70 -5.50
CA ARG A 290 32.05 12.91 -4.35
C ARG A 290 30.52 12.97 -4.27
N ASP A 291 29.95 11.91 -4.80
CA ASP A 291 28.55 11.49 -4.91
C ASP A 291 27.75 11.73 -3.60
N PRO A 292 26.47 12.17 -3.64
CA PRO A 292 25.57 11.92 -2.51
C PRO A 292 25.65 10.44 -2.13
N ARG A 293 25.87 10.13 -0.84
CA ARG A 293 26.04 8.77 -0.32
C ARG A 293 24.87 7.90 -0.78
N ARG A 294 25.03 7.23 -1.92
CA ARG A 294 24.04 6.34 -2.52
C ARG A 294 24.31 4.97 -1.93
N VAL A 295 23.47 4.58 -0.98
CA VAL A 295 23.44 3.19 -0.53
C VAL A 295 22.54 2.45 -1.50
N LEU A 296 23.10 1.48 -2.21
CA LEU A 296 22.37 0.56 -3.06
C LEU A 296 22.28 -0.77 -2.32
N SER A 297 21.07 -1.30 -2.16
CA SER A 297 20.94 -2.74 -1.90
C SER A 297 21.46 -3.49 -3.14
N PRO A 298 22.23 -4.58 -2.98
CA PRO A 298 22.70 -5.36 -4.12
C PRO A 298 21.50 -5.89 -4.92
N PRO A 299 21.59 -5.96 -6.26
CA PRO A 299 20.57 -6.66 -7.04
C PRO A 299 20.54 -8.12 -6.58
N HIS A 300 19.36 -8.61 -6.20
CA HIS A 300 19.19 -10.04 -5.94
C HIS A 300 19.54 -10.81 -7.22
N ALA A 301 20.37 -11.86 -7.08
CA ALA A 301 20.62 -12.82 -8.15
C ALA A 301 19.27 -13.34 -8.65
N GLU A 302 19.13 -13.44 -9.98
CA GLU A 302 17.92 -13.92 -10.64
C GLU A 302 17.51 -15.30 -10.06
N ALA A 303 16.54 -15.30 -9.14
CA ALA A 303 15.76 -16.49 -8.86
C ALA A 303 14.85 -16.72 -10.08
N PRO A 304 14.67 -17.98 -10.55
CA PRO A 304 13.96 -18.26 -11.79
C PRO A 304 12.45 -18.11 -11.59
N LEU A 305 11.97 -16.87 -11.61
CA LEU A 305 10.60 -16.58 -11.99
C LEU A 305 10.52 -16.85 -13.49
N GLY A 306 9.98 -18.01 -13.84
CA GLY A 306 9.70 -18.43 -15.20
C GLY A 306 8.54 -17.63 -15.79
N VAL A 307 8.72 -16.32 -15.90
CA VAL A 307 7.87 -15.45 -16.71
C VAL A 307 8.52 -15.41 -18.08
N ALA A 308 7.81 -15.92 -19.09
CA ALA A 308 8.25 -15.86 -20.47
C ALA A 308 8.62 -14.41 -20.83
N ARG A 309 9.85 -14.20 -21.28
CA ARG A 309 10.26 -12.93 -21.89
C ARG A 309 9.29 -12.61 -23.04
N PRO A 310 8.74 -11.39 -23.15
CA PRO A 310 8.06 -11.00 -24.36
C PRO A 310 9.05 -11.07 -25.54
N PRO A 311 8.59 -11.44 -26.76
CA PRO A 311 9.46 -11.61 -27.90
C PRO A 311 10.19 -10.28 -28.21
N PRO A 312 11.44 -10.34 -28.70
CA PRO A 312 12.18 -9.14 -29.03
C PRO A 312 11.47 -8.40 -30.16
N LEU A 313 11.04 -7.17 -29.89
CA LEU A 313 10.65 -6.24 -30.94
C LEU A 313 11.84 -6.05 -31.87
N GLY A 314 11.59 -6.30 -33.16
CA GLY A 314 12.59 -6.42 -34.20
C GLY A 314 13.55 -5.24 -34.26
N ARG A 315 14.82 -5.58 -34.50
CA ARG A 315 15.86 -4.65 -34.92
C ARG A 315 15.41 -3.94 -36.21
N SER A 316 15.17 -2.64 -36.14
CA SER A 316 15.46 -1.75 -37.25
C SER A 316 16.51 -0.74 -36.76
N GLY A 317 17.65 -0.76 -37.42
CA GLY A 317 18.79 0.07 -37.07
C GLY A 317 18.58 1.51 -37.51
N SER A 318 18.95 2.45 -36.64
CA SER A 318 19.69 3.64 -37.04
C SER A 318 20.42 4.18 -35.81
N ALA A 319 21.74 4.17 -35.88
CA ALA A 319 22.61 4.74 -34.87
C ALA A 319 22.53 6.27 -34.97
N LEU A 320 21.99 6.94 -33.95
CA LEU A 320 22.08 8.40 -33.84
C LEU A 320 23.23 8.78 -32.91
N ARG A 321 24.32 9.26 -33.51
CA ARG A 321 25.43 9.96 -32.82
C ARG A 321 24.90 11.29 -32.28
N VAL A 322 25.13 11.58 -31.00
CA VAL A 322 24.86 12.89 -30.42
C VAL A 322 26.02 13.83 -30.75
N GLY A 323 25.82 14.65 -31.79
CA GLY A 323 26.67 15.79 -32.14
C GLY A 323 26.20 17.07 -31.44
N SER A 324 27.17 17.88 -31.01
CA SER A 324 26.98 19.16 -30.31
C SER A 324 26.23 20.19 -31.15
N CYS A 325 25.27 20.86 -30.53
CA CYS A 325 24.49 21.94 -31.14
C CYS A 325 25.28 23.26 -31.10
N ALA A 326 25.70 23.76 -32.27
CA ALA A 326 26.12 25.15 -32.47
C ALA A 326 25.09 25.86 -33.35
N ARG A 327 24.85 27.14 -33.01
CA ARG A 327 23.79 28.02 -33.49
C ARG A 327 23.96 28.39 -34.97
N GLU A 328 22.85 28.59 -35.69
CA GLU A 328 22.78 29.59 -36.76
C GLU A 328 21.33 30.06 -37.04
N ARG A 329 21.21 31.31 -37.47
CA ARG A 329 19.99 32.13 -37.59
C ARG A 329 19.31 31.98 -38.97
N PRO A 330 18.03 32.40 -39.15
CA PRO A 330 17.24 32.12 -40.36
C PRO A 330 17.12 33.30 -41.36
N ARG A 331 16.75 32.98 -42.62
CA ARG A 331 15.84 33.65 -43.60
C ARG A 331 16.28 33.40 -45.07
N PRO A 332 15.46 33.66 -46.12
CA PRO A 332 14.03 33.39 -46.39
C PRO A 332 13.80 32.64 -47.74
N GLY A 333 12.53 32.34 -48.09
CA GLY A 333 12.09 31.49 -49.24
C GLY A 333 12.31 32.03 -50.67
N PRO A 334 11.75 31.37 -51.73
CA PRO A 334 10.39 31.70 -52.19
C PRO A 334 9.54 30.51 -52.76
N ALA A 335 8.37 30.87 -53.30
CA ALA A 335 7.14 30.10 -53.51
C ALA A 335 6.92 29.47 -54.91
N ARG A 336 5.73 28.83 -55.04
CA ARG A 336 4.96 28.31 -56.22
C ARG A 336 5.10 26.80 -56.45
N GLY A 337 4.08 26.01 -56.79
CA GLY A 337 2.68 26.28 -57.16
C GLY A 337 1.83 24.99 -57.22
N ALA A 338 0.56 25.16 -57.61
CA ALA A 338 -0.61 24.29 -57.44
C ALA A 338 -0.74 23.08 -58.39
N ARG A 339 -1.65 22.15 -58.02
CA ARG A 339 -2.74 21.47 -58.81
C ARG A 339 -3.29 20.29 -57.98
N GLU A 340 -4.55 20.26 -57.51
CA GLU A 340 -5.88 20.05 -58.14
C GLU A 340 -6.25 18.58 -58.48
N GLY A 341 -7.46 18.20 -58.01
CA GLY A 341 -8.30 17.06 -58.44
C GLY A 341 -8.42 15.91 -57.41
N ASP A 342 -9.58 15.37 -57.06
CA ASP A 342 -10.98 15.69 -57.38
C ASP A 342 -11.91 14.87 -56.43
N PHE A 343 -13.18 15.26 -56.44
CA PHE A 343 -14.35 14.93 -55.63
C PHE A 343 -14.79 13.46 -55.45
N GLY A 344 -15.57 13.23 -54.39
CA GLY A 344 -16.46 12.06 -54.26
C GLY A 344 -17.31 12.08 -52.98
N ALA A 345 -18.40 12.85 -53.00
CA ALA A 345 -19.43 12.93 -51.96
C ALA A 345 -20.41 11.74 -52.02
N LEU A 346 -21.09 11.44 -50.89
CA LEU A 346 -22.49 10.95 -50.75
C LEU A 346 -22.79 10.86 -49.24
N ALA A 347 -23.45 11.86 -48.64
CA ALA A 347 -24.90 11.95 -48.41
C ALA A 347 -25.43 10.94 -47.35
N GLY A 348 -25.82 11.46 -46.18
CA GLY A 348 -26.52 10.72 -45.10
C GLY A 348 -28.03 10.54 -45.35
N PRO A 349 -28.78 10.14 -44.32
CA PRO A 349 -29.74 11.10 -43.78
C PRO A 349 -29.80 11.17 -42.24
N ARG A 350 -30.28 12.32 -41.79
CA ARG A 350 -30.51 12.79 -40.41
C ARG A 350 -31.83 12.27 -39.84
N ALA A 351 -31.92 12.25 -38.50
CA ALA A 351 -33.01 12.74 -37.63
C ALA A 351 -32.87 12.03 -36.26
N ASP A 352 -33.14 12.58 -35.08
CA ASP A 352 -33.52 13.92 -34.63
C ASP A 352 -33.44 13.92 -33.09
N ARG A 353 -33.02 15.05 -32.49
CA ARG A 353 -33.42 15.60 -31.15
C ARG A 353 -33.08 14.72 -29.91
N CYS A 354 -32.80 15.23 -28.70
CA CYS A 354 -33.20 16.47 -28.06
C CYS A 354 -32.26 16.83 -26.89
N CYS A 355 -32.01 18.13 -26.77
CA CYS A 355 -31.66 19.00 -25.64
C CYS A 355 -31.39 18.46 -24.21
N SER A 356 -30.28 18.99 -23.68
CA SER A 356 -30.15 19.73 -22.41
C SER A 356 -30.40 19.03 -21.06
N GLY A 357 -29.33 18.94 -20.26
CA GLY A 357 -29.43 18.70 -18.82
C GLY A 357 -28.07 18.83 -18.12
N ARG A 358 -27.48 20.03 -18.08
CA ARG A 358 -26.31 20.30 -17.22
C ARG A 358 -26.73 20.17 -15.75
N ARG A 359 -26.50 19.03 -15.10
CA ARG A 359 -26.50 18.95 -13.64
C ARG A 359 -25.18 19.50 -13.12
N ARG A 360 -25.22 20.69 -12.53
CA ARG A 360 -24.15 21.19 -11.64
C ARG A 360 -24.14 20.31 -10.40
N LEU A 361 -23.06 19.54 -10.20
CA LEU A 361 -22.73 18.97 -8.90
C LEU A 361 -22.48 20.12 -7.91
N ARG A 362 -23.43 20.36 -7.00
CA ARG A 362 -23.20 21.20 -5.82
C ARG A 362 -22.43 20.34 -4.83
N LEU A 363 -21.12 20.56 -4.71
CA LEU A 363 -20.34 20.09 -3.58
C LEU A 363 -20.82 20.85 -2.34
N SER A 364 -21.60 20.18 -1.49
CA SER A 364 -21.93 20.66 -0.15
C SER A 364 -20.64 20.78 0.66
N ARG A 365 -20.47 21.92 1.34
CA ARG A 365 -19.33 22.19 2.22
C ARG A 365 -19.26 21.12 3.32
N PRO A 366 -18.08 20.61 3.69
CA PRO A 366 -17.95 19.73 4.85
C PRO A 366 -18.35 20.50 6.12
N ARG A 367 -19.13 19.86 6.99
CA ARG A 367 -19.46 20.36 8.33
C ARG A 367 -18.16 20.45 9.13
N GLU A 368 -17.96 21.59 9.78
CA GLU A 368 -16.87 21.80 10.75
C GLU A 368 -16.99 20.75 11.86
N ALA A 369 -15.92 19.97 12.05
CA ALA A 369 -15.78 19.10 13.20
C ALA A 369 -15.52 20.00 14.42
N VAL A 370 -16.51 20.09 15.31
CA VAL A 370 -16.37 20.73 16.61
C VAL A 370 -15.52 19.82 17.48
N GLU A 371 -14.30 20.26 17.75
CA GLU A 371 -13.33 19.63 18.63
C GLU A 371 -13.76 19.88 20.09
N HIS A 372 -14.38 18.89 20.74
CA HIS A 372 -14.59 18.92 22.18
C HIS A 372 -13.29 18.56 22.90
N GLN A 373 -12.53 19.60 23.30
CA GLN A 373 -11.58 19.48 24.40
C GLN A 373 -12.34 19.06 25.67
N ARG A 374 -12.04 17.87 26.20
CA ARG A 374 -12.43 17.48 27.57
C ARG A 374 -11.22 17.63 28.48
N ASP A 375 -11.44 18.41 29.53
CA ASP A 375 -10.56 18.70 30.66
C ASP A 375 -10.31 17.41 31.48
N PRO A 376 -9.07 17.08 31.87
CA PRO A 376 -8.78 15.87 32.62
C PRO A 376 -8.77 16.17 34.12
N ASP A 377 -9.94 16.26 34.75
CA ASP A 377 -10.01 16.38 36.22
C ASP A 377 -11.37 16.01 36.82
N GLN A 378 -11.93 14.82 36.50
CA GLN A 378 -13.01 14.20 37.30
C GLN A 378 -12.97 12.67 37.24
N LEU A 379 -12.22 12.05 38.17
CA LEU A 379 -12.38 10.64 38.55
C LEU A 379 -12.37 10.56 40.08
N ALA A 380 -13.56 10.51 40.68
CA ALA A 380 -13.74 10.12 42.07
C ALA A 380 -15.17 9.61 42.32
N GLY A 381 -15.27 8.33 42.73
CA GLY A 381 -16.46 7.69 43.31
C GLY A 381 -17.58 7.40 42.29
N VAL A 382 -18.41 6.37 42.41
CA VAL A 382 -18.82 5.60 43.58
C VAL A 382 -19.29 4.22 43.08
N ASP A 383 -19.00 3.22 43.89
CA ASP A 383 -19.44 1.83 43.85
C ASP A 383 -20.92 1.73 44.27
N GLU A 384 -21.75 0.91 43.60
CA GLU A 384 -22.85 0.13 44.20
C GLU A 384 -23.75 -0.49 43.11
N GLY A 385 -23.93 -1.81 43.19
CA GLY A 385 -24.87 -2.57 42.37
C GLY A 385 -26.28 -2.58 42.95
N VAL A 386 -27.27 -3.00 42.15
CA VAL A 386 -28.51 -3.67 42.60
C VAL A 386 -29.18 -4.41 41.42
N ARG A 387 -29.81 -5.53 41.78
CA ARG A 387 -30.41 -6.58 40.95
C ARG A 387 -31.83 -6.24 40.42
N ALA A 388 -32.16 -6.87 39.28
CA ALA A 388 -33.38 -7.63 38.92
C ALA A 388 -34.80 -7.01 38.83
N ARG A 389 -35.32 -7.03 37.57
CA ARG A 389 -36.64 -7.50 37.03
C ARG A 389 -37.96 -6.76 37.41
N PRO A 390 -39.16 -7.12 36.85
CA PRO A 390 -39.66 -6.81 35.50
C PRO A 390 -41.14 -6.30 35.46
N GLY A 391 -41.66 -5.87 34.30
CA GLY A 391 -43.07 -6.08 33.93
C GLY A 391 -43.93 -4.88 33.48
N GLN A 392 -44.91 -5.24 32.63
CA GLN A 392 -46.10 -4.52 32.12
C GLN A 392 -45.89 -3.54 30.94
N ALA A 393 -46.29 -3.86 29.71
CA ALA A 393 -47.63 -4.17 29.13
C ALA A 393 -48.33 -2.93 28.58
N CYS A 394 -48.44 -2.84 27.25
CA CYS A 394 -49.52 -2.15 26.56
C CYS A 394 -50.09 -3.09 25.49
N ARG A 395 -51.34 -3.53 25.71
CA ARG A 395 -52.23 -4.11 24.70
C ARG A 395 -53.02 -3.00 24.00
N LYS A 396 -53.32 -3.22 22.72
CA LYS A 396 -54.54 -2.88 21.95
C LYS A 396 -54.19 -3.06 20.47
N GLY A 397 -54.90 -3.76 19.60
CA GLY A 397 -56.05 -4.67 19.59
C GLY A 397 -55.92 -5.40 18.23
N ASP A 398 -56.06 -6.72 18.16
CA ASP A 398 -57.31 -7.44 17.80
C ASP A 398 -57.87 -7.05 16.42
N ASP A 399 -57.65 -7.92 15.44
CA ASP A 399 -58.66 -8.56 14.55
C ASP A 399 -57.91 -9.37 13.46
N GLU A 400 -57.74 -10.68 13.62
CA GLU A 400 -58.63 -11.79 13.25
C GLU A 400 -58.25 -12.47 11.90
N ARG A 401 -57.71 -13.70 12.06
CA ARG A 401 -57.96 -14.97 11.33
C ARG A 401 -57.76 -15.06 9.81
N SER A 402 -56.64 -15.72 9.49
CA SER A 402 -56.51 -16.97 8.72
C SER A 402 -57.78 -17.66 8.16
N ALA A 403 -57.66 -18.04 6.88
CA ALA A 403 -57.96 -19.34 6.25
C ALA A 403 -59.11 -19.41 5.22
N ALA A 404 -58.70 -19.95 4.06
CA ALA A 404 -59.41 -20.92 3.22
C ALA A 404 -60.60 -20.46 2.36
N ASP A 405 -60.27 -20.34 1.07
CA ASP A 405 -61.06 -20.71 -0.11
C ASP A 405 -61.83 -22.04 0.08
N PRO A 406 -63.11 -22.09 -0.34
CA PRO A 406 -63.42 -22.88 -1.53
C PRO A 406 -64.51 -22.26 -2.42
N ARG A 407 -64.23 -22.01 -3.70
CA ARG A 407 -65.03 -22.42 -4.88
C ARG A 407 -64.43 -22.00 -6.22
#